data_AF-A0A7L2Q904-F1
#
_entry.id   AF-A0A7L2Q904-F1
#
_cell.length_a   1.000
_cell.length_b   1.000
_cell.length_c   1.000
_cell.angle_alpha   90.00
_cell.angle_beta   90.00
_cell.angle_gamma   90.00
#
_symmetry.space_group_name_H-M   'P 1'
#
loop_
_entity.id
_entity.type
_entity.pdbx_description
1 polymer ?
#
loop_
_entity_poly.entity_id
_entity_poly.type
_entity_poly.pdbx_seq_one_letter_code
_entity_poly.pdbx_strand_id
1 'polypeptide(L)'
;KTNPSQLNAVEFLWDPTKCTSAFIQVHCISTEFTPRKHGGEKGVPFRIQVDTFKQTENGEYTDHLHSASCQIKVFKVTLENRSLNRKQKTDREKMEKRTAHEKEKYQPSYDTTVLTEVT
;
A
#
# COMPACT_ATOMS: atom_id res chain seq x y z
N LYS A 1 19.37 -2.06 3.45
CA LYS A 1 19.85 -1.57 4.78
C LYS A 1 18.73 -0.75 5.39
N THR A 2 18.47 -0.85 6.69
CA THR A 2 17.48 -0.01 7.36
C THR A 2 18.21 1.06 8.17
N ASN A 3 18.06 2.34 7.82
CA ASN A 3 18.56 3.44 8.63
C ASN A 3 17.56 3.69 9.78
N PRO A 4 17.95 3.60 11.05
CA PRO A 4 17.03 3.82 12.18
C PRO A 4 16.35 5.20 12.19
N SER A 5 16.91 6.21 11.49
CA SER A 5 16.27 7.52 11.35
C SER A 5 15.22 7.59 10.22
N GLN A 6 15.18 6.60 9.32
CA GLN A 6 14.21 6.49 8.22
C GLN A 6 13.12 5.48 8.60
N LEU A 7 12.19 5.90 9.46
CA LEU A 7 11.12 5.04 9.99
C LEU A 7 10.06 4.64 8.95
N ASN A 8 10.01 5.33 7.81
CA ASN A 8 9.01 5.19 6.76
C ASN A 8 9.58 4.75 5.41
N ALA A 9 10.87 4.39 5.34
CA ALA A 9 11.53 3.97 4.12
C ALA A 9 12.42 2.75 4.36
N VAL A 10 12.49 1.85 3.38
CA VAL A 10 13.39 0.70 3.37
C VAL A 10 14.04 0.59 2.00
N GLU A 11 15.31 0.24 1.97
CA GLU A 11 16.07 0.06 0.73
C GLU A 11 16.67 -1.35 0.67
N PHE A 12 16.56 -1.98 -0.49
CA PHE A 12 17.17 -3.26 -0.78
C PHE A 12 17.63 -3.32 -2.24
N LEU A 13 18.67 -4.11 -2.48
CA LEU A 13 19.16 -4.42 -3.81
C LEU A 13 18.54 -5.75 -4.26
N TRP A 14 18.29 -5.87 -5.56
CA TRP A 14 17.76 -7.08 -6.14
C TRP A 14 18.35 -7.33 -7.53
N ASP A 15 18.34 -8.58 -7.94
CA ASP A 15 18.80 -9.01 -9.27
C ASP A 15 17.60 -8.94 -10.24
N PRO A 16 17.63 -8.08 -11.27
CA PRO A 16 16.51 -7.91 -12.20
C PRO A 16 16.22 -9.16 -13.04
N THR A 17 17.15 -10.13 -13.08
CA THR A 17 16.97 -11.40 -13.79
C THR A 17 16.23 -12.46 -12.97
N LYS A 18 15.91 -12.17 -11.70
CA LYS A 18 15.26 -13.11 -10.77
C LYS A 18 13.93 -12.58 -10.24
N CYS A 19 13.01 -13.50 -9.97
CA CYS A 19 11.81 -13.19 -9.21
C CYS A 19 12.18 -12.71 -7.81
N THR A 20 11.79 -11.49 -7.48
CA THR A 20 12.09 -10.86 -6.19
C THR A 20 10.79 -10.50 -5.47
N SER A 21 10.73 -10.83 -4.18
CA SER A 21 9.60 -10.51 -3.31
C SER A 21 10.08 -9.88 -2.01
N ALA A 22 9.33 -8.90 -1.51
CA ALA A 22 9.57 -8.27 -0.22
C ALA A 22 8.31 -8.32 0.64
N PHE A 23 8.49 -8.51 1.95
CA PHE A 23 7.41 -8.46 2.93
C PHE A 23 7.57 -7.19 3.75
N ILE A 24 6.53 -6.34 3.76
CA ILE A 24 6.54 -5.04 4.44
C ILE A 24 5.46 -5.04 5.52
N GLN A 25 5.86 -4.66 6.74
CA GLN A 25 4.95 -4.47 7.86
C GLN A 25 4.79 -2.97 8.15
N VAL A 26 3.54 -2.48 8.17
CA VAL A 26 3.22 -1.09 8.49
C VAL A 26 2.79 -1.02 9.96
N HIS A 27 3.52 -0.24 10.76
CA HIS A 27 3.35 -0.17 12.22
C HIS A 27 2.50 1.00 12.71
N CYS A 28 1.75 1.65 11.82
CA CYS A 28 0.84 2.75 12.16
C CYS A 28 -0.55 2.51 11.57
N ILE A 29 -1.58 3.04 12.22
CA ILE A 29 -2.99 2.84 11.86
C ILE A 29 -3.54 4.14 11.28
N SER A 30 -4.35 4.05 10.22
CA SER A 30 -4.89 5.23 9.53
C SER A 30 -5.70 6.19 10.42
N THR A 31 -6.28 5.71 11.51
CA THR A 31 -7.03 6.53 12.49
C THR A 31 -6.14 7.20 13.55
N GLU A 32 -4.84 6.89 13.61
CA GLU A 32 -3.91 7.59 14.51
C GLU A 32 -3.62 9.01 14.03
N PHE A 33 -3.85 9.28 12.74
CA PHE A 33 -3.61 10.55 12.07
C PHE A 33 -4.89 11.35 11.83
N THR A 34 -6.00 11.01 12.51
CA THR A 34 -7.24 11.80 12.46
C THR A 34 -7.36 12.71 13.69
N PRO A 35 -7.90 13.94 13.56
CA PRO A 35 -8.00 14.88 14.68
C PRO A 35 -8.83 14.36 15.86
N ARG A 36 -9.86 13.52 15.60
CA ARG A 36 -10.72 12.98 16.66
C ARG A 36 -10.32 11.56 17.01
N LYS A 37 -10.08 11.32 18.30
CA LYS A 37 -9.82 9.98 18.87
C LYS A 37 -11.08 9.15 19.11
N HIS A 38 -12.27 9.78 19.04
CA HIS A 38 -13.54 9.06 19.18
C HIS A 38 -13.90 8.39 17.84
N GLY A 39 -14.25 7.11 17.91
CA GLY A 39 -14.50 6.26 16.75
C GLY A 39 -15.54 6.83 15.79
N GLY A 40 -15.38 6.55 14.49
CA GLY A 40 -16.30 6.95 13.43
C GLY A 40 -15.67 7.82 12.34
N GLU A 41 -14.50 8.41 12.59
CA GLU A 41 -13.80 9.21 11.57
C GLU A 41 -13.10 8.31 10.53
N LYS A 42 -13.15 8.73 9.26
CA LYS A 42 -12.50 8.02 8.15
C LYS A 42 -10.98 8.20 8.29
N GLY A 43 -10.27 7.12 8.64
CA GLY A 43 -8.81 7.13 8.72
C GLY A 43 -8.13 7.68 7.47
N VAL A 44 -6.99 8.36 7.66
CA VAL A 44 -6.17 8.96 6.62
C VAL A 44 -5.59 7.86 5.71
N PRO A 45 -5.77 7.93 4.38
CA PRO A 45 -5.14 6.99 3.47
C PRO A 45 -3.62 7.21 3.44
N PHE A 46 -2.85 6.13 3.46
CA PHE A 46 -1.41 6.19 3.26
C PHE A 46 -1.06 5.84 1.82
N ARG A 47 0.16 6.17 1.41
CA ARG A 47 0.71 5.78 0.11
C ARG A 47 1.94 4.91 0.35
N ILE A 48 1.95 3.70 -0.21
CA ILE A 48 3.20 2.97 -0.43
C ILE A 48 3.74 3.44 -1.77
N GLN A 49 4.99 3.89 -1.79
CA GLN A 49 5.71 4.25 -3.00
C GLN A 49 6.95 3.37 -3.12
N VAL A 50 7.21 2.88 -4.32
CA VAL A 50 8.38 2.08 -4.67
C VAL A 50 9.12 2.83 -5.77
N ASP A 51 10.31 3.30 -5.41
CA ASP A 51 11.22 3.98 -6.32
C ASP A 51 12.39 3.05 -6.64
N THR A 52 12.64 2.85 -7.93
CA THR A 52 13.72 2.00 -8.42
C THR A 52 14.83 2.88 -8.97
N PHE A 53 16.05 2.65 -8.48
CA PHE A 53 17.24 3.37 -8.90
C PHE A 53 18.27 2.40 -9.49
N LYS A 54 19.04 2.88 -10.46
CA LYS A 54 20.23 2.18 -10.93
C LYS A 54 21.38 2.42 -9.95
N GLN A 55 22.02 1.34 -9.53
CA GLN A 55 23.26 1.41 -8.75
C GLN A 55 24.46 1.45 -9.69
N THR A 56 25.41 2.34 -9.41
CA THR A 56 26.71 2.40 -10.09
C THR A 56 27.71 1.41 -9.48
N GLU A 57 28.80 1.13 -10.19
CA GLU A 57 29.89 0.26 -9.69
C GLU A 57 30.48 0.75 -8.36
N ASN A 58 30.36 2.06 -8.08
CA ASN A 58 30.83 2.69 -6.85
C ASN A 58 29.82 2.58 -5.69
N GLY A 59 28.66 1.96 -5.92
CA GLY A 59 27.59 1.79 -4.94
C GLY A 59 26.67 3.00 -4.78
N GLU A 60 26.90 4.09 -5.52
CA GLU A 60 26.05 5.27 -5.54
C GLU A 60 24.81 5.05 -6.41
N TYR A 61 23.66 5.58 -5.95
CA TYR A 61 22.42 5.62 -6.71
C TYR A 61 22.38 6.91 -7.54
N THR A 62 22.63 6.82 -8.84
CA THR A 62 22.77 8.02 -9.68
C THR A 62 21.52 8.29 -10.51
N ASP A 63 20.79 7.24 -10.90
CA ASP A 63 19.68 7.36 -11.86
C ASP A 63 18.39 6.78 -11.29
N HIS A 64 17.36 7.61 -11.17
CA HIS A 64 15.99 7.17 -10.95
C HIS A 64 15.44 6.54 -12.23
N LEU A 65 14.92 5.31 -12.13
CA LEU A 65 14.42 4.55 -13.28
C LEU A 65 12.90 4.54 -13.35
N HIS A 66 12.24 4.36 -12.21
CA HIS A 66 10.81 4.10 -12.16
C HIS A 66 10.23 4.38 -10.78
N SER A 67 9.01 4.92 -10.74
CA SER A 67 8.21 5.09 -9.53
C SER A 67 6.84 4.46 -9.73
N ALA A 68 6.41 3.64 -8.77
CA ALA A 68 5.04 3.18 -8.69
C ALA A 68 4.50 3.33 -7.27
N SER A 69 3.19 3.49 -7.15
CA SER A 69 2.56 3.66 -5.84
C SER A 69 1.18 3.04 -5.76
N CYS A 70 0.70 2.82 -4.54
CA CYS A 70 -0.68 2.48 -4.27
C CYS A 70 -1.16 3.17 -2.99
N GLN A 71 -2.46 3.45 -2.92
CA GLN A 71 -3.09 3.92 -1.70
C GLN A 71 -3.49 2.73 -0.83
N ILE A 72 -3.15 2.80 0.44
CA ILE A 72 -3.52 1.81 1.45
C ILE A 72 -4.28 2.46 2.60
N LYS A 73 -5.02 1.65 3.33
CA LYS A 73 -5.60 2.05 4.61
C LYS A 73 -5.28 0.97 5.63
N VAL A 74 -4.60 1.36 6.70
CA VAL A 74 -4.17 0.44 7.74
C VAL A 74 -5.17 0.50 8.88
N PHE A 75 -5.66 -0.66 9.28
CA PHE A 75 -6.61 -0.81 10.36
C PHE A 75 -5.92 -1.48 11.56
N LYS A 76 -6.41 -1.22 12.77
CA LYS A 76 -5.91 -1.90 13.97
C LYS A 76 -6.11 -3.40 13.79
N VAL A 77 -5.02 -4.15 13.85
CA VAL A 77 -5.05 -5.61 13.93
C VAL A 77 -5.48 -5.96 15.36
N THR A 78 -6.78 -5.92 15.64
CA THR A 78 -7.34 -6.68 16.77
C THR A 78 -7.35 -8.16 16.40
N LEU A 79 -7.70 -9.06 17.33
CA LEU A 79 -7.85 -10.52 17.11
C LEU A 79 -8.89 -10.91 16.03
N GLU A 80 -9.24 -9.99 15.14
CA GLU A 80 -10.27 -10.07 14.13
C GLU A 80 -9.70 -9.83 12.73
N ASN A 81 -8.86 -10.75 12.24
CA ASN A 81 -8.82 -10.99 10.77
C ASN A 81 -10.26 -11.14 10.22
N ARG A 82 -11.21 -11.57 11.06
CA ARG A 82 -12.66 -11.53 10.80
C ARG A 82 -13.21 -10.17 10.40
N SER A 83 -12.78 -9.05 11.00
CA SER A 83 -13.37 -7.73 10.71
C SER A 83 -12.87 -7.13 9.41
N LEU A 84 -11.58 -7.30 9.08
CA LEU A 84 -11.06 -6.97 7.75
C LEU A 84 -11.69 -7.86 6.67
N ASN A 85 -11.76 -9.18 6.90
CA ASN A 85 -12.40 -10.13 5.97
C ASN A 85 -13.91 -9.86 5.82
N ARG A 86 -14.61 -9.48 6.90
CA ARG A 86 -16.02 -9.06 6.84
C ARG A 86 -16.18 -7.77 6.05
N LYS A 87 -15.28 -6.80 6.21
CA LYS A 87 -15.30 -5.55 5.46
C LYS A 87 -15.06 -5.80 3.97
N GLN A 88 -14.05 -6.59 3.62
CA GLN A 88 -13.77 -7.01 2.25
C GLN A 88 -14.97 -7.73 1.62
N LYS A 89 -15.57 -8.71 2.34
CA LYS A 89 -16.76 -9.42 1.87
C LYS A 89 -17.95 -8.47 1.64
N THR A 90 -18.23 -7.59 2.60
CA THR A 90 -19.34 -6.62 2.51
C THR A 90 -19.13 -5.64 1.37
N ASP A 91 -17.90 -5.17 1.16
CA ASP A 91 -17.58 -4.23 0.09
C ASP A 91 -17.67 -4.92 -1.28
N ARG A 92 -17.25 -6.18 -1.39
CA ARG A 92 -17.42 -7.00 -2.60
C ARG A 92 -18.89 -7.21 -2.95
N GLU A 93 -19.71 -7.63 -2.00
CA GLU A 93 -21.16 -7.82 -2.20
C GLU A 93 -21.86 -6.51 -2.59
N LYS A 94 -21.46 -5.38 -2.00
CA LYS A 94 -21.97 -4.05 -2.39
C LYS A 94 -21.58 -3.69 -3.81
N MET A 95 -20.36 -4.00 -4.23
CA MET A 95 -19.91 -3.76 -5.61
C MET A 95 -20.64 -4.64 -6.61
N GLU A 96 -20.85 -5.93 -6.30
CA GLU A 96 -21.56 -6.86 -7.18
C GLU A 96 -22.99 -6.39 -7.50
N LYS A 97 -23.70 -5.82 -6.51
CA LYS A 97 -25.07 -5.29 -6.64
C LYS A 97 -25.20 -4.00 -7.45
N ARG A 98 -24.09 -3.31 -7.75
CA ARG A 98 -24.12 -2.08 -8.57
C ARG A 98 -24.30 -2.39 -10.05
N THR A 99 -24.88 -1.44 -10.79
CA THR A 99 -24.99 -1.53 -12.26
C THR A 99 -23.61 -1.46 -12.91
N ALA A 100 -23.49 -1.94 -14.16
CA ALA A 100 -22.22 -1.88 -14.91
C ALA A 100 -21.66 -0.45 -15.00
N HIS A 101 -22.53 0.51 -15.29
CA HIS A 101 -22.16 1.93 -15.40
C HIS A 101 -21.72 2.56 -14.06
N GLU A 102 -22.26 2.06 -12.93
CA GLU A 102 -21.79 2.50 -11.61
C GLU A 102 -20.48 1.84 -11.21
N LYS A 103 -20.23 0.59 -11.63
CA LYS A 103 -18.98 -0.13 -11.35
C LYS A 103 -17.77 0.55 -12.01
N GLU A 104 -17.94 1.10 -13.21
CA GLU A 104 -16.89 1.87 -13.93
C GLU A 104 -16.38 3.09 -13.15
N LYS A 105 -17.15 3.61 -12.19
CA LYS A 105 -16.76 4.76 -11.35
C LYS A 105 -15.81 4.39 -10.21
N TYR A 106 -15.53 3.10 -10.00
CA TYR A 106 -14.71 2.60 -8.91
C TYR A 106 -13.49 1.84 -9.43
N GLN A 107 -12.42 1.85 -8.64
CA GLN A 107 -11.25 1.03 -8.93
C GLN A 107 -11.62 -0.46 -8.82
N PRO A 108 -11.21 -1.31 -9.79
CA PRO A 108 -11.47 -2.74 -9.74
C PRO A 108 -10.84 -3.38 -8.50
N SER A 109 -11.50 -4.40 -7.95
CA SER A 109 -10.92 -5.23 -6.89
C SER A 109 -10.01 -6.30 -7.49
N TYR A 110 -8.85 -6.49 -6.89
CA TYR A 110 -7.89 -7.54 -7.25
C TYR A 110 -7.55 -8.37 -6.02
N ASP A 111 -7.13 -9.62 -6.22
CA ASP A 111 -6.64 -10.49 -5.14
C ASP A 111 -5.32 -9.96 -4.55
N THR A 112 -4.56 -9.20 -5.34
CA THR A 112 -3.31 -8.55 -4.96
C THR A 112 -3.39 -7.06 -5.22
N THR A 113 -2.85 -6.25 -4.31
CA THR A 113 -2.72 -4.81 -4.54
C THR A 113 -1.75 -4.55 -5.69
N VAL A 114 -2.23 -3.90 -6.75
CA VAL A 114 -1.40 -3.48 -7.89
C VAL A 114 -0.90 -2.06 -7.62
N LEU A 115 0.39 -1.82 -7.89
CA LEU A 115 0.95 -0.48 -7.87
C LEU A 115 0.78 0.14 -9.26
N THR A 116 0.38 1.40 -9.30
CA THR A 116 0.25 2.18 -10.54
C THR A 116 1.49 3.05 -10.72
N GLU A 117 1.97 3.13 -11.96
CA GLU A 117 3.01 4.10 -12.35
C GLU A 117 2.64 5.51 -11.90
N VAL A 118 3.62 6.21 -11.34
CA VAL A 118 3.48 7.63 -11.02
C VAL A 118 3.87 8.42 -12.26
N THR A 119 2.87 8.78 -13.07
CA THR A 119 3.01 9.81 -14.13
C THR A 119 3.24 11.20 -13.56
#